data_AF-A0AAV2PK68-F1
#
_entry.id   AF-A0AAV2PK68-F1
#
_cell.length_a   1.000
_cell.length_b   1.000
_cell.length_c   1.000
_cell.angle_alpha   90.00
_cell.angle_beta   90.00
_cell.angle_gamma   90.00
#
_symmetry.space_group_name_H-M   'P 1'
#
loop_
_entity.id
_entity.type
_entity.pdbx_description
1 polymer ?
#
loop_
_entity_poly.entity_id
_entity_poly.type
_entity_poly.pdbx_seq_one_letter_code
_entity_poly.pdbx_strand_id
1 'polypeptide(L)'
;LILHHRTHTGEKPYQCNQCDKAYSENRHLIIHKRKHTGEKLYQCIQCDKDFSSKNALIEHQRTHTGEKPYQCSQCDKAFSQNRSLIIHHRTHTGEKPYQCRQCDKAFSQN
;
A
#
# COMPACT_ATOMS: atom_id res chain seq x y z
N LEU A 1 11.61 20.13 3.35
CA LEU A 1 12.32 20.05 4.65
C LEU A 1 11.37 19.78 5.82
N ILE A 2 10.38 20.66 6.11
CA ILE A 2 9.43 20.45 7.22
C ILE A 2 8.66 19.13 7.11
N LEU A 3 8.10 18.82 5.93
CA LEU A 3 7.37 17.56 5.73
C LEU A 3 8.24 16.32 5.93
N HIS A 4 9.47 16.34 5.42
CA HIS A 4 10.44 15.27 5.64
C HIS A 4 10.78 15.12 7.12
N HIS A 5 10.94 16.22 7.85
CA HIS A 5 11.23 16.16 9.29
C HIS A 5 10.14 15.41 10.08
N ARG A 6 8.88 15.54 9.66
CA ARG A 6 7.75 14.79 10.27
C ARG A 6 7.87 13.28 10.15
N THR A 7 8.66 12.75 9.20
CA THR A 7 8.88 11.31 9.11
C THR A 7 9.82 10.80 10.21
N HIS A 8 10.67 11.65 10.76
CA HIS A 8 11.55 11.33 11.88
C HIS A 8 10.85 11.51 13.22
N THR A 9 10.07 12.59 13.37
CA THR A 9 9.38 12.91 14.63
C THR A 9 8.07 12.15 14.83
N GLY A 10 7.50 11.59 13.76
CA GLY A 10 6.18 10.95 13.79
C GLY A 10 5.01 11.93 13.92
N GLU A 11 5.26 13.24 13.79
CA GLU A 11 4.24 14.28 13.89
C GLU A 11 3.15 14.10 12.82
N LYS A 12 1.89 14.01 13.27
CA LYS A 12 0.71 13.82 12.43
C LYS A 12 -0.34 14.88 12.74
N PRO A 13 -0.14 16.13 12.27
CA PRO A 13 -1.02 17.24 12.65
C PRO A 13 -2.41 17.15 12.02
N TYR A 14 -2.61 16.32 10.99
CA TYR A 14 -3.88 16.20 10.29
C TYR A 14 -4.71 15.04 10.83
N GLN A 15 -5.56 15.32 11.82
CA GLN A 15 -6.44 14.35 12.45
C GLN A 15 -7.76 14.18 11.70
N CYS A 16 -8.25 12.94 11.65
CA CYS A 16 -9.60 12.63 11.19
C CYS A 16 -10.60 12.88 12.31
N ASN A 17 -11.71 13.55 12.00
CA ASN A 17 -12.78 13.83 12.96
C ASN A 17 -13.81 12.70 13.09
N GLN A 18 -13.68 11.63 12.30
CA GLN A 18 -14.60 10.49 12.27
C GLN A 18 -13.95 9.18 12.77
N CYS A 19 -12.64 9.19 13.04
CA CYS A 19 -11.91 8.08 13.65
C CYS A 19 -10.54 8.55 14.16
N ASP A 20 -9.85 7.75 14.98
CA ASP A 20 -8.58 8.12 15.63
C ASP A 20 -7.34 8.16 14.71
N LYS A 21 -7.53 8.21 13.39
CA LYS A 21 -6.43 8.23 12.42
C LYS A 21 -5.94 9.66 12.19
N ALA A 22 -4.62 9.81 12.26
CA ALA A 22 -3.93 11.06 11.95
C ALA A 22 -2.87 10.86 10.85
N TYR A 23 -2.58 11.93 10.12
CA TYR A 23 -1.68 11.94 8.97
C TYR A 23 -0.65 13.07 9.06
N SER A 24 0.54 12.83 8.51
CA SER A 24 1.62 13.83 8.40
C SER A 24 1.35 14.87 7.30
N GLU A 25 0.48 14.53 6.35
CA GLU A 25 0.09 15.34 5.20
C GLU A 25 -1.43 15.47 5.07
N ASN A 26 -1.90 16.68 4.73
CA ASN A 26 -3.32 16.95 4.54
C ASN A 26 -3.92 16.12 3.39
N ARG A 27 -3.17 15.92 2.28
CA ARG A 27 -3.62 15.12 1.14
C ARG A 27 -4.01 13.70 1.57
N HIS A 28 -3.26 13.09 2.48
CA HIS A 28 -3.56 11.76 3.00
C HIS A 28 -4.82 11.75 3.86
N LEU A 29 -5.04 12.80 4.68
CA LEU A 29 -6.29 12.97 5.42
C LEU A 29 -7.51 13.09 4.48
N ILE A 30 -7.41 13.89 3.41
CA ILE A 30 -8.50 14.07 2.44
C ILE A 30 -8.84 12.74 1.75
N ILE A 31 -7.85 12.00 1.26
CA ILE A 31 -8.07 10.68 0.65
C ILE A 31 -8.65 9.69 1.67
N HIS A 32 -8.22 9.76 2.93
CA HIS A 32 -8.76 8.94 3.99
C HIS A 32 -10.24 9.24 4.28
N LYS A 33 -10.63 10.51 4.36
CA LYS A 33 -12.03 10.92 4.60
C LYS A 33 -13.00 10.35 3.57
N ARG A 34 -12.54 10.14 2.33
CA ARG A 34 -13.33 9.47 1.28
C ARG A 34 -13.76 8.05 1.63
N LYS A 35 -13.02 7.36 2.52
CA LYS A 35 -13.42 6.03 3.01
C LYS A 35 -14.68 6.09 3.86
N HIS A 36 -14.91 7.20 4.54
CA HIS A 36 -16.09 7.38 5.38
C HIS A 36 -17.29 7.90 4.59
N THR A 37 -17.05 8.80 3.63
CA THR A 37 -18.12 9.31 2.75
C THR A 37 -18.51 8.34 1.65
N GLY A 38 -17.67 7.34 1.37
CA GLY A 38 -17.86 6.43 0.23
C GLY A 38 -17.54 7.07 -1.12
N GLU A 39 -17.02 8.30 -1.14
CA GLU A 39 -16.70 9.04 -2.36
C GLU A 39 -15.58 8.34 -3.14
N LYS A 40 -15.89 7.87 -4.35
CA LYS A 40 -14.93 7.27 -5.27
C LYS A 40 -14.88 8.11 -6.54
N LEU A 41 -13.79 8.86 -6.69
CA LEU A 41 -13.63 9.83 -7.76
C LEU A 41 -12.94 9.28 -9.00
N TYR A 42 -12.31 8.11 -8.89
CA TYR A 42 -11.46 7.56 -9.94
C TYR A 42 -12.07 6.27 -10.47
N GLN A 43 -12.86 6.38 -11.53
CA GLN A 43 -13.49 5.26 -12.20
C GLN A 43 -12.50 4.57 -13.17
N CYS A 44 -12.53 3.24 -13.19
CA CYS A 44 -11.87 2.47 -14.22
C CYS A 44 -12.67 2.52 -15.52
N ILE A 45 -12.03 2.81 -16.65
CA ILE A 45 -12.72 2.82 -17.96
C ILE A 45 -12.91 1.42 -18.53
N GLN A 46 -12.21 0.41 -17.99
CA GLN A 46 -12.24 -0.98 -18.46
C GLN A 46 -13.20 -1.86 -17.64
N CYS A 47 -13.70 -1.37 -16.50
CA CYS A 47 -14.70 -2.07 -15.69
C CYS A 47 -15.40 -1.11 -14.71
N ASP A 48 -16.50 -1.53 -14.09
CA ASP A 48 -17.33 -0.69 -13.19
C ASP A 48 -16.74 -0.49 -11.77
N LYS A 49 -15.40 -0.49 -11.65
CA LYS A 49 -14.73 -0.29 -10.36
C LYS A 49 -14.27 1.15 -10.20
N ASP A 50 -14.65 1.74 -9.07
CA ASP A 50 -14.18 3.05 -8.67
C ASP A 50 -13.21 3.01 -7.49
N PHE A 51 -12.33 4.01 -7.42
CA PHE A 51 -11.27 4.13 -6.43
C PHE A 51 -11.28 5.51 -5.76
N SER A 52 -10.87 5.54 -4.49
CA SER A 52 -10.77 6.79 -3.70
C SER A 52 -9.48 7.57 -3.96
N SER A 53 -8.50 6.97 -4.64
CA SER A 53 -7.24 7.62 -5.02
C SER A 53 -6.76 7.20 -6.41
N LYS A 54 -6.07 8.13 -7.10
CA LYS A 54 -5.51 7.90 -8.45
C LYS A 54 -4.50 6.74 -8.47
N ASN A 55 -3.65 6.62 -7.46
CA ASN A 55 -2.65 5.56 -7.38
C ASN A 55 -3.31 4.18 -7.31
N ALA A 56 -4.40 4.04 -6.55
CA ALA A 56 -5.15 2.79 -6.48
C ALA A 56 -5.79 2.42 -7.82
N LEU A 57 -6.30 3.40 -8.57
CA LEU A 57 -6.77 3.18 -9.95
C LEU A 57 -5.64 2.71 -10.87
N ILE A 58 -4.47 3.36 -10.84
CA ILE A 58 -3.32 2.97 -11.69
C ILE A 58 -2.86 1.55 -11.37
N GLU A 59 -2.71 1.21 -10.09
CA GLU A 59 -2.36 -0.15 -9.68
C GLU A 59 -3.41 -1.18 -10.11
N HIS A 60 -4.69 -0.82 -10.05
CA HIS A 60 -5.77 -1.66 -10.55
C HIS A 60 -5.73 -1.80 -12.09
N GLN A 61 -5.43 -0.76 -12.85
CA GLN A 61 -5.35 -0.82 -14.31
C GLN A 61 -4.33 -1.85 -14.79
N ARG A 62 -3.26 -2.09 -14.02
CA ARG A 62 -2.29 -3.17 -14.29
C ARG A 62 -2.91 -4.57 -14.31
N THR A 63 -4.06 -4.76 -13.66
CA THR A 63 -4.80 -6.05 -13.71
C THR A 63 -5.47 -6.28 -15.07
N HIS A 64 -5.73 -5.21 -15.83
CA HIS A 64 -6.27 -5.32 -17.18
C HIS A 64 -5.15 -5.40 -18.23
N THR A 65 -4.08 -4.62 -18.06
CA THR A 65 -2.97 -4.59 -19.02
C THR A 65 -1.99 -5.74 -18.85
N GLY A 66 -1.96 -6.37 -17.66
CA GLY A 66 -0.95 -7.37 -17.31
C GLY A 66 0.44 -6.79 -17.03
N GLU A 67 0.57 -5.46 -16.95
CA GLU A 67 1.85 -4.79 -16.70
C GLU A 67 2.44 -5.21 -15.33
N LYS A 68 3.71 -5.62 -15.36
CA LYS A 68 4.45 -6.09 -14.18
C LYS A 68 5.79 -5.34 -14.07
N PRO A 69 5.78 -4.08 -13.61
CA PRO A 69 6.98 -3.25 -13.62
C PRO A 69 8.02 -3.64 -12.56
N TYR A 70 7.66 -4.52 -11.62
CA TYR A 70 8.55 -4.92 -10.53
C TYR A 70 9.13 -6.31 -10.79
N GLN A 71 10.33 -6.35 -11.37
CA GLN A 71 11.05 -7.59 -11.69
C GLN A 71 11.93 -8.04 -10.51
N CYS A 72 11.97 -9.35 -10.26
CA CYS A 72 12.92 -9.96 -9.33
C CYS A 72 14.32 -9.99 -9.95
N SER A 73 15.33 -9.61 -9.17
CA SER A 73 16.72 -9.68 -9.63
C SER A 73 17.33 -11.08 -9.53
N GLN A 74 16.66 -12.02 -8.85
CA GLN A 74 17.16 -13.37 -8.59
C GLN A 74 16.43 -14.45 -9.40
N CYS A 75 15.35 -14.10 -10.11
CA CYS A 75 14.64 -15.00 -11.03
C CYS A 75 13.77 -14.20 -12.03
N ASP A 76 13.21 -14.89 -13.02
CA ASP A 76 12.43 -14.24 -14.10
C ASP A 76 11.01 -13.80 -13.70
N LYS A 77 10.68 -13.83 -12.40
CA LYS A 77 9.36 -13.43 -11.92
C LYS A 77 9.23 -11.92 -11.86
N ALA A 78 8.11 -11.41 -12.37
CA ALA A 78 7.73 -10.01 -12.28
C ALA A 78 6.33 -9.85 -11.65
N PHE A 79 6.12 -8.71 -10.99
CA PHE A 79 4.92 -8.41 -10.21
C PHE A 79 4.33 -7.06 -10.61
N SER A 80 3.01 -6.93 -10.48
CA SER A 80 2.28 -5.68 -10.73
C SER A 80 2.38 -4.68 -9.57
N GLN A 81 2.79 -5.14 -8.38
CA GLN A 81 2.95 -4.33 -7.17
C GLN A 81 4.29 -4.59 -6.49
N ASN A 82 4.89 -3.52 -5.96
CA ASN A 82 6.18 -3.59 -5.25
C ASN A 82 6.10 -4.46 -3.98
N ARG A 83 4.98 -4.38 -3.25
CA ARG A 83 4.77 -5.20 -2.04
C ARG A 83 4.85 -6.70 -2.37
N SER A 84 4.30 -7.12 -3.50
CA SER A 84 4.36 -8.51 -3.94
C SER A 84 5.79 -8.93 -4.26
N LEU A 85 6.58 -8.06 -4.89
CA LEU A 85 8.01 -8.31 -5.13
C LEU A 85 8.78 -8.47 -3.81
N ILE A 86 8.56 -7.59 -2.84
CA ILE A 86 9.24 -7.66 -1.53
C ILE A 86 8.90 -8.96 -0.80
N ILE A 87 7.62 -9.37 -0.78
CA ILE A 87 7.21 -10.63 -0.18
C ILE A 87 7.84 -11.81 -0.91
N HIS A 88 7.88 -11.76 -2.25
CA HIS A 88 8.55 -12.78 -3.05
C HIS A 88 10.05 -12.84 -2.77
N HIS A 89 10.75 -11.72 -2.59
CA HIS A 89 12.18 -11.73 -2.26
C HIS A 89 12.49 -12.54 -0.99
N ARG A 90 11.55 -12.62 -0.04
CA ARG A 90 11.68 -13.45 1.16
C ARG A 90 11.76 -14.94 0.87
N THR A 91 11.26 -15.39 -0.29
CA THR A 91 11.41 -16.80 -0.71
C THR A 91 12.84 -17.13 -1.13
N HIS A 92 13.63 -16.12 -1.52
CA HIS A 92 15.04 -16.29 -1.83
C HIS A 92 15.93 -16.16 -0.60
N THR A 93 15.63 -15.19 0.27
CA THR A 93 16.44 -14.93 1.48
C THR A 93 16.09 -15.85 2.65
N GLY A 94 14.90 -16.46 2.64
CA GLY A 94 14.37 -17.24 3.77
C GLY A 94 13.89 -16.37 4.94
N GLU A 95 13.81 -15.05 4.78
CA GLU A 95 13.37 -14.12 5.83
C GLU A 95 11.94 -14.42 6.29
N LYS A 96 11.75 -14.56 7.61
CA LYS A 96 10.46 -14.83 8.24
C LYS A 96 10.18 -13.83 9.37
N PRO A 97 9.73 -12.60 9.04
CA PRO A 97 9.60 -11.52 10.03
C PRO A 97 8.47 -11.73 11.04
N TYR A 98 7.52 -12.60 10.74
CA TYR A 98 6.30 -12.75 11.54
C TYR A 98 6.41 -13.98 12.41
N GLN A 99 6.73 -13.79 13.68
CA GLN A 99 6.81 -14.87 14.68
C GLN A 99 5.47 -15.04 15.41
N CYS A 100 4.95 -16.25 15.42
CA CYS A 100 3.82 -16.62 16.25
C CYS A 100 4.25 -16.76 17.70
N ARG A 101 3.65 -15.97 18.59
CA ARG A 101 3.93 -16.00 20.03
C ARG A 101 3.39 -17.24 20.75
N GLN A 102 2.53 -18.03 20.11
CA GLN A 102 1.89 -19.19 20.72
C GLN A 102 2.54 -20.52 20.34
N CYS A 103 3.27 -20.60 19.22
CA CYS A 103 3.81 -21.88 18.73
C CYS A 103 5.19 -21.77 18.07
N ASP A 104 5.95 -20.70 18.34
CA ASP A 104 7.32 -20.43 17.87
C ASP A 104 7.55 -20.49 16.35
N LYS A 105 6.50 -20.71 15.55
CA LYS A 105 6.56 -20.73 14.09
C LYS A 105 6.75 -19.32 13.56
N ALA A 106 7.66 -19.18 12.61
CA ALA A 106 7.90 -17.94 11.87
C ALA A 106 7.39 -18.04 10.42
N PHE A 107 6.82 -16.95 9.92
CA PHE A 107 6.22 -16.84 8.59
C PHE A 107 6.82 -15.66 7.81
N SER A 108 6.87 -15.78 6.48
CA SER A 108 7.36 -14.74 5.56
C SER A 108 6.30 -13.69 5.24
N GLN A 109 5.04 -13.96 5.58
CA GLN A 109 3.89 -13.08 5.40
C GLN A 109 3.01 -13.14 6.65
N ASN A 110 2.37 -12.03 6.99
CA ASN A 110 1.40 -11.92 8.08
C ASN A 110 0.04 -12.48 7.70
#